data_AF-A0A931MAL0-F1
#
_entry.id   AF-A0A931MAL0-F1
#
_cell.length_a   1.000
_cell.length_b   1.000
_cell.length_c   1.000
_cell.angle_alpha   90.00
_cell.angle_beta   90.00
_cell.angle_gamma   90.00
#
_symmetry.space_group_name_H-M   'P 1'
#
loop_
_entity.id
_entity.type
_entity.pdbx_description
1 polymer ?
#
loop_
_entity_poly.entity_id
_entity_poly.type
_entity_poly.pdbx_seq_one_letter_code
_entity_poly.pdbx_strand_id
1 'polypeptide(L)'
;HYSNDNDLAIFTKNIDKGFSFSSESIENNPLLTKNRVDKIVERVRALLDMYPSGLYFSIYLYQTNKEIETMYRSMGFFDKAPIAFYSHRTKAIYISLESITDRIFAHETAHAVINFYFIVPPPARMQEILAQHVDRYLWEK
;
A
#
# COMPACT_ATOMS: atom_id res chain seq x y z
N HIS A 1 -4.33 -8.85 6.82
CA HIS A 1 -5.00 -8.91 8.13
C HIS A 1 -6.05 -7.82 8.18
N TYR A 2 -7.28 -8.21 8.50
CA TYR A 2 -8.44 -7.34 8.59
C TYR A 2 -9.39 -7.90 9.65
N SER A 3 -10.25 -7.07 10.22
CA SER A 3 -11.10 -7.46 11.35
C SER A 3 -12.40 -8.14 10.92
N ASN A 4 -12.94 -7.77 9.76
CA ASN A 4 -14.15 -8.36 9.19
C ASN A 4 -14.18 -8.23 7.65
N ASP A 5 -15.05 -8.99 6.96
CA ASP A 5 -15.10 -9.00 5.48
C ASP A 5 -15.47 -7.65 4.86
N ASN A 6 -16.22 -6.80 5.58
CA ASN A 6 -16.55 -5.46 5.13
C ASN A 6 -15.30 -4.56 5.02
N ASP A 7 -14.29 -4.76 5.87
CA ASP A 7 -13.01 -4.06 5.76
C ASP A 7 -12.32 -4.34 4.43
N LEU A 8 -12.36 -5.62 4.01
CA LEU A 8 -11.79 -6.06 2.74
C LEU A 8 -12.55 -5.44 1.56
N ALA A 9 -13.87 -5.36 1.63
CA ALA A 9 -14.70 -4.73 0.61
C ALA A 9 -14.41 -3.22 0.49
N ILE A 10 -14.33 -2.50 1.62
CA ILE A 10 -13.99 -1.06 1.65
C ILE A 10 -12.61 -0.82 1.04
N PHE A 11 -11.61 -1.61 1.45
CA PHE A 11 -10.26 -1.53 0.90
C PHE A 11 -10.28 -1.74 -0.61
N THR A 12 -10.89 -2.83 -1.06
CA THR A 12 -11.02 -3.21 -2.48
C THR A 12 -11.66 -2.10 -3.31
N LYS A 13 -12.71 -1.47 -2.80
CA LYS A 13 -13.41 -0.34 -3.45
C LYS A 13 -12.53 0.91 -3.53
N ASN A 14 -11.80 1.23 -2.47
CA ASN A 14 -11.02 2.47 -2.40
C ASN A 14 -9.77 2.44 -3.30
N ILE A 15 -9.16 1.27 -3.51
CA ILE A 15 -8.00 1.11 -4.40
C ILE A 15 -8.36 0.92 -5.89
N ASP A 16 -9.65 0.96 -6.23
CA ASP A 16 -10.14 0.73 -7.59
C ASP A 16 -10.64 1.99 -8.28
N LYS A 17 -10.70 3.10 -7.56
CA LYS A 17 -11.27 4.37 -8.07
C LYS A 17 -10.54 4.91 -9.30
N GLY A 18 -9.31 4.49 -9.57
CA GLY A 18 -8.54 4.82 -10.79
C GLY A 18 -8.96 4.03 -12.05
N PHE A 19 -9.70 2.93 -11.93
CA PHE A 19 -10.16 2.12 -13.05
C PHE A 19 -11.66 2.34 -13.30
N SER A 20 -12.01 3.01 -14.42
CA SER A 20 -13.38 3.01 -14.93
C SER A 20 -13.73 1.63 -15.50
N PHE A 21 -14.15 0.69 -14.65
CA PHE A 21 -14.86 -0.51 -15.07
C PHE A 21 -16.13 -0.69 -14.23
N SER A 22 -17.24 -0.96 -14.93
CA SER A 22 -18.59 -0.97 -14.37
C SER A 22 -18.76 -1.96 -13.23
N SER A 23 -19.45 -1.50 -12.20
CA SER A 23 -19.91 -2.27 -11.06
C SER A 23 -20.84 -3.40 -11.49
N GLU A 24 -20.48 -4.64 -11.19
CA GLU A 24 -21.47 -5.70 -10.94
C GLU A 24 -20.88 -6.76 -10.02
N SER A 25 -21.48 -6.90 -8.83
CA SER A 25 -21.18 -7.85 -7.74
C SER A 25 -19.81 -7.71 -7.03
N ILE A 26 -19.52 -6.53 -6.48
CA ILE A 26 -18.30 -6.25 -5.69
C ILE A 26 -18.63 -6.29 -4.20
N GLU A 27 -19.06 -7.43 -3.65
CA GLU A 27 -19.14 -7.57 -2.19
C GLU A 27 -18.49 -8.90 -1.79
N ASN A 28 -17.33 -8.79 -1.14
CA ASN A 28 -16.61 -9.88 -0.45
C ASN A 28 -15.97 -10.98 -1.30
N ASN A 29 -15.31 -10.64 -2.42
CA ASN A 29 -14.49 -11.62 -3.17
C ASN A 29 -12.97 -11.39 -2.94
N PRO A 30 -12.31 -12.20 -2.10
CA PRO A 30 -10.86 -12.09 -1.85
C PRO A 30 -10.00 -12.20 -3.11
N LEU A 31 -10.47 -12.91 -4.15
CA LEU A 31 -9.77 -13.02 -5.42
C LEU A 31 -9.75 -11.68 -6.17
N LEU A 32 -10.83 -10.89 -6.11
CA LEU A 32 -10.86 -9.55 -6.69
C LEU A 32 -9.89 -8.62 -5.97
N THR A 33 -9.87 -8.66 -4.64
CA THR A 33 -8.92 -7.87 -3.85
C THR A 33 -7.49 -8.23 -4.20
N LYS A 34 -7.17 -9.53 -4.26
CA LYS A 34 -5.85 -10.02 -4.65
C LYS A 34 -5.47 -9.49 -6.03
N ASN A 35 -6.31 -9.67 -7.04
CA ASN A 35 -6.03 -9.22 -8.40
C ASN A 35 -5.81 -7.70 -8.49
N ARG A 36 -6.51 -6.90 -7.66
CA ARG A 36 -6.32 -5.43 -7.60
C ARG A 36 -4.99 -5.07 -6.96
N VAL A 37 -4.66 -5.72 -5.84
CA VAL A 37 -3.35 -5.56 -5.19
C VAL A 37 -2.23 -5.93 -6.16
N ASP A 38 -2.32 -7.09 -6.80
CA ASP A 38 -1.32 -7.58 -7.76
C ASP A 38 -1.13 -6.59 -8.92
N LYS A 39 -2.22 -6.02 -9.47
CA LYS A 39 -2.14 -4.99 -10.51
C LYS A 39 -1.39 -3.74 -10.06
N ILE A 40 -1.65 -3.24 -8.85
CA ILE A 40 -0.94 -2.08 -8.31
C ILE A 40 0.53 -2.42 -8.09
N VAL A 41 0.84 -3.59 -7.51
CA VAL A 41 2.21 -4.06 -7.31
C VAL A 41 2.97 -4.13 -8.62
N GLU A 42 2.41 -4.76 -9.66
CA GLU A 42 3.05 -4.85 -10.98
C GLU A 42 3.24 -3.47 -11.62
N ARG A 43 2.27 -2.57 -11.47
CA ARG A 43 2.42 -1.19 -11.96
C ARG A 43 3.54 -0.44 -11.24
N VAL A 44 3.64 -0.57 -9.92
CA VAL A 44 4.70 0.04 -9.11
C VAL A 44 6.07 -0.50 -9.53
N ARG A 45 6.21 -1.82 -9.71
CA ARG A 45 7.44 -2.46 -10.21
C ARG A 45 7.86 -1.91 -11.56
N ALA A 46 6.91 -1.76 -12.48
CA ALA A 46 7.16 -1.22 -13.81
C ALA A 46 7.59 0.26 -13.77
N LEU A 47 6.93 1.09 -12.95
CA LEU A 47 7.29 2.52 -12.81
C LEU A 47 8.66 2.74 -12.19
N LEU A 48 9.05 1.87 -11.26
CA LEU A 48 10.36 1.94 -10.62
C LEU A 48 11.45 1.22 -11.42
N ASP A 49 11.08 0.44 -12.44
CA ASP A 49 11.94 -0.52 -13.13
C ASP A 49 12.68 -1.47 -12.16
N MET A 50 11.94 -1.95 -11.15
CA MET A 50 12.46 -2.81 -10.07
C MET A 50 11.63 -4.07 -9.93
N TYR A 51 12.27 -5.23 -10.10
CA TYR A 51 11.61 -6.54 -10.12
C TYR A 51 12.19 -7.50 -9.07
N PRO A 52 12.03 -7.21 -7.76
CA PRO A 52 12.55 -8.10 -6.71
C PRO A 52 11.92 -9.49 -6.80
N SER A 53 12.77 -10.53 -6.80
CA SER A 53 12.31 -11.92 -6.75
C SER A 53 11.75 -12.25 -5.37
N GLY A 54 10.56 -12.86 -5.32
CA GLY A 54 9.96 -13.28 -4.06
C GLY A 54 9.48 -12.12 -3.18
N LEU A 55 9.05 -11.00 -3.78
CA LEU A 55 8.40 -9.92 -3.04
C LEU A 55 7.21 -10.45 -2.23
N TYR A 56 7.23 -10.22 -0.93
CA TYR A 56 6.10 -10.49 -0.05
C TYR A 56 5.97 -9.39 1.00
N PHE A 57 4.74 -9.06 1.37
CA PHE A 57 4.46 -8.19 2.49
C PHE A 57 3.05 -8.45 3.03
N SER A 58 2.84 -8.17 4.31
CA SER A 58 1.52 -8.21 4.92
C SER A 58 0.82 -6.87 4.77
N ILE A 59 -0.50 -6.86 4.60
CA ILE A 59 -1.32 -5.64 4.64
C ILE A 59 -2.17 -5.69 5.92
N TYR A 60 -2.08 -4.67 6.77
CA TYR A 60 -2.92 -4.50 7.96
C TYR A 60 -3.88 -3.35 7.74
N LEU A 61 -5.17 -3.66 7.81
CA LEU A 61 -6.25 -2.69 7.63
C LEU A 61 -6.76 -2.25 9.00
N TYR A 62 -6.85 -0.94 9.19
CA TYR A 62 -7.37 -0.28 10.38
C TYR A 62 -8.54 0.62 10.01
N GLN A 63 -9.51 0.79 10.89
CA GLN A 63 -10.70 1.59 10.59
C GLN A 63 -10.37 3.07 10.48
N THR A 64 -9.52 3.58 11.38
CA THR A 64 -9.31 5.03 11.55
C THR A 64 -7.84 5.41 11.57
N ASN A 65 -7.54 6.66 11.25
CA ASN A 65 -6.18 7.20 11.32
C ASN A 65 -5.61 7.13 12.76
N LYS A 66 -6.47 7.18 13.79
CA LYS A 66 -6.07 7.10 15.20
C LYS A 66 -5.53 5.72 15.57
N GLU A 67 -6.07 4.66 14.98
CA GLU A 67 -5.55 3.30 15.17
C GLU A 67 -4.16 3.14 14.55
N ILE A 68 -3.94 3.72 13.37
CA ILE A 68 -2.62 3.80 12.74
C ILE A 68 -1.65 4.57 13.62
N GLU A 69 -2.03 5.74 14.14
CA GLU A 69 -1.19 6.51 15.06
C GLU A 69 -0.81 5.71 16.31
N THR A 70 -1.78 5.02 16.92
CA THR A 70 -1.55 4.18 18.09
C THR A 70 -0.58 3.05 17.77
N MET A 71 -0.76 2.39 16.63
CA MET A 71 0.15 1.35 16.15
C MET A 71 1.55 1.91 15.91
N TYR A 72 1.68 3.01 15.17
CA TYR A 72 2.95 3.69 14.86
C TYR A 72 3.73 4.04 16.14
N ARG A 73 3.05 4.61 17.14
CA ARG A 73 3.64 4.89 18.46
C ARG A 73 4.08 3.63 19.21
N SER A 74 3.28 2.57 19.14
CA SER A 74 3.62 1.29 19.80
C SER A 74 4.84 0.59 19.18
N MET A 75 5.23 0.96 17.94
CA MET A 75 6.49 0.52 17.34
C MET A 75 7.72 1.32 17.82
N GLY A 76 7.53 2.34 18.65
CA GLY A 76 8.59 3.20 19.15
C GLY A 76 8.88 4.43 18.28
N PHE A 77 7.99 4.78 17.34
CA PHE A 77 8.09 6.03 16.59
C PHE A 77 7.41 7.17 17.36
N PHE A 78 8.11 8.30 17.49
CA PHE A 78 7.65 9.44 18.30
C PHE A 78 7.36 10.69 17.47
N ASP A 79 7.68 10.66 16.18
CA ASP A 79 7.35 11.69 15.21
C ASP A 79 5.86 11.65 14.83
N LYS A 80 5.46 12.57 13.94
CA LYS A 80 4.07 12.67 13.49
C LYS A 80 3.71 11.40 12.71
N ALA A 81 2.71 10.66 13.20
CA ALA A 81 2.25 9.46 12.52
C ALA A 81 1.71 9.79 11.12
N PRO A 82 2.09 9.02 10.10
CA PRO A 82 1.50 9.13 8.77
C PRO A 82 0.13 8.43 8.71
N ILE A 83 -0.63 8.68 7.65
CA ILE A 83 -1.96 8.07 7.42
C ILE A 83 -1.88 6.59 6.97
N ALA A 84 -0.73 6.20 6.42
CA ALA A 84 -0.33 4.84 6.09
C ALA A 84 1.21 4.79 6.15
N PHE A 85 1.79 3.60 6.33
CA PHE A 85 3.23 3.42 6.23
C PHE A 85 3.63 1.97 5.96
N TYR A 86 4.72 1.77 5.25
CA TYR A 86 5.45 0.51 5.16
C TYR A 86 6.52 0.41 6.25
N SER A 87 6.52 -0.72 6.97
CA SER A 87 7.58 -1.07 7.92
C SER A 87 8.52 -2.11 7.32
N HIS A 88 9.76 -1.71 7.07
CA HIS A 88 10.82 -2.63 6.62
C HIS A 88 11.07 -3.75 7.64
N ARG A 89 10.92 -3.47 8.94
CA ARG A 89 11.18 -4.44 10.01
C ARG A 89 10.17 -5.57 10.02
N THR A 90 8.89 -5.26 9.84
CA THR A 90 7.80 -6.26 9.86
C THR A 90 7.38 -6.72 8.47
N LYS A 91 7.95 -6.13 7.41
CA LYS A 91 7.58 -6.38 6.01
C LYS A 91 6.07 -6.22 5.81
N ALA A 92 5.54 -5.11 6.31
CA ALA A 92 4.11 -4.90 6.33
C ALA A 92 3.72 -3.46 6.03
N ILE A 93 2.60 -3.31 5.33
CA ILE A 93 1.95 -2.03 5.05
C ILE A 93 0.77 -1.88 6.03
N TYR A 94 0.75 -0.77 6.74
CA TYR A 94 -0.28 -0.40 7.71
C TYR A 94 -1.12 0.72 7.11
N ILE A 95 -2.43 0.54 7.03
CA ILE A 95 -3.32 1.42 6.26
C ILE A 95 -4.60 1.71 7.03
N SER A 96 -5.01 2.98 7.06
CA SER A 96 -6.35 3.37 7.49
C SER A 96 -7.36 3.32 6.33
N LEU A 97 -8.48 2.60 6.54
CA LEU A 97 -9.62 2.54 5.62
C LEU A 97 -10.32 3.90 5.44
N GLU A 98 -10.23 4.77 6.44
CA GLU A 98 -10.77 6.14 6.43
C GLU A 98 -10.13 6.99 5.32
N SER A 99 -8.83 6.81 5.07
CA SER A 99 -8.03 7.68 4.20
C SER A 99 -7.50 6.99 2.96
N ILE A 100 -7.61 5.66 2.85
CA ILE A 100 -6.94 4.89 1.80
C ILE A 100 -7.42 5.27 0.40
N THR A 101 -6.45 5.39 -0.50
CA THR A 101 -6.61 5.52 -1.94
C THR A 101 -5.64 4.57 -2.65
N ASP A 102 -5.89 4.30 -3.93
CA ASP A 102 -4.93 3.60 -4.79
C ASP A 102 -3.53 4.23 -4.77
N ARG A 103 -3.43 5.56 -4.80
CA ARG A 103 -2.17 6.30 -4.71
C ARG A 103 -1.45 6.06 -3.40
N ILE A 104 -2.13 6.21 -2.26
CA ILE A 104 -1.53 5.93 -0.94
C ILE A 104 -1.04 4.48 -0.86
N PHE A 105 -1.82 3.53 -1.38
CA PHE A 105 -1.38 2.13 -1.39
C PHE A 105 -0.17 1.90 -2.30
N ALA A 106 -0.15 2.53 -3.48
CA ALA A 106 0.97 2.45 -4.41
C ALA A 106 2.24 3.07 -3.82
N HIS A 107 2.12 4.18 -3.09
CA HIS A 107 3.22 4.82 -2.36
C HIS A 107 3.90 3.85 -1.41
N GLU A 108 3.12 3.21 -0.53
CA GLU A 108 3.67 2.25 0.44
C GLU A 108 4.19 0.98 -0.23
N THR A 109 3.56 0.58 -1.33
CA THR A 109 4.05 -0.52 -2.17
C THR A 109 5.40 -0.17 -2.81
N ALA A 110 5.63 1.09 -3.19
CA ALA A 110 6.93 1.55 -3.70
C ALA A 110 8.02 1.37 -2.64
N HIS A 111 7.74 1.76 -1.39
CA HIS A 111 8.66 1.47 -0.28
C HIS A 111 8.94 -0.02 -0.14
N ALA A 112 7.92 -0.88 -0.21
CA ALA A 112 8.11 -2.32 -0.15
C ALA A 112 9.01 -2.83 -1.29
N VAL A 113 8.74 -2.44 -2.54
CA VAL A 113 9.52 -2.84 -3.73
C VAL A 113 10.98 -2.40 -3.60
N ILE A 114 11.22 -1.13 -3.27
CA ILE A 114 12.58 -0.56 -3.13
C ILE A 114 13.36 -1.32 -2.04
N ASN A 115 12.73 -1.57 -0.90
CA ASN A 115 13.35 -2.22 0.25
C ASN A 115 13.59 -3.73 0.05
N PHE A 116 12.89 -4.35 -0.89
CA PHE A 116 13.16 -5.73 -1.32
C PHE A 116 14.20 -5.81 -2.44
N TYR A 117 14.26 -4.81 -3.31
CA TYR A 117 15.14 -4.79 -4.46
C TYR A 117 16.60 -4.51 -4.06
N PHE A 118 16.83 -3.58 -3.14
CA PHE A 118 18.17 -3.25 -2.68
C PHE A 118 18.56 -4.05 -1.43
N ILE A 119 19.76 -4.65 -1.46
CA ILE A 119 20.36 -5.32 -0.29
C ILE A 119 20.50 -4.33 0.87
N VAL A 120 20.96 -3.11 0.56
CA VAL A 120 21.01 -1.97 1.47
C VAL A 120 20.03 -0.93 0.94
N PRO A 121 18.93 -0.64 1.65
CA PRO A 121 17.96 0.34 1.19
C PRO A 121 18.62 1.70 0.93
N PRO A 122 18.21 2.42 -0.12
CA PRO A 122 18.71 3.76 -0.37
C PRO A 122 18.29 4.72 0.77
N PRO A 123 18.92 5.90 0.90
CA PRO A 123 18.56 6.86 1.93
C PRO A 123 17.07 7.21 1.89
N ALA A 124 16.45 7.44 3.05
CA ALA A 124 15.00 7.67 3.18
C ALA A 124 14.47 8.71 2.19
N ARG A 125 15.15 9.85 2.05
CA ARG A 125 14.77 10.91 1.10
C ARG A 125 14.73 10.45 -0.36
N MET A 126 15.60 9.52 -0.76
CA MET A 126 15.58 8.95 -2.10
C MET A 126 14.41 7.98 -2.28
N GLN A 127 14.07 7.21 -1.24
CA GLN A 127 12.88 6.36 -1.25
C GLN A 127 11.61 7.19 -1.43
N GLU A 128 11.47 8.30 -0.70
CA GLU A 128 10.34 9.23 -0.84
C GLU A 128 10.23 9.82 -2.25
N ILE A 129 11.34 10.20 -2.87
CA ILE A 129 11.35 10.74 -4.25
C ILE A 129 10.83 9.68 -5.23
N LEU A 130 11.24 8.42 -5.07
CA LEU A 130 10.78 7.31 -5.91
C LEU A 130 9.31 6.98 -5.65
N ALA A 131 8.86 7.00 -4.40
CA ALA A 131 7.46 6.78 -4.04
C ALA A 131 6.55 7.91 -4.59
N GLN A 132 6.99 9.16 -4.52
CA GLN A 132 6.30 10.30 -5.14
C GLN A 132 6.27 10.24 -6.67
N HIS A 133 7.30 9.66 -7.29
CA HIS A 133 7.27 9.35 -8.72
C HIS A 133 6.14 8.37 -9.04
N VAL A 134 6.05 7.27 -8.28
CA VAL A 134 4.96 6.29 -8.41
C VAL A 134 3.58 6.95 -8.21
N ASP A 135 3.40 7.80 -7.20
CA ASP A 135 2.13 8.49 -6.94
C ASP A 135 1.65 9.31 -8.14
N ARG A 136 2.60 10.00 -8.80
CA ARG A 136 2.32 10.87 -9.95
C ARG A 136 1.91 10.05 -11.16
N TYR A 137 2.68 9.01 -11.48
CA TYR A 137 2.56 8.27 -12.75
C TYR A 137 1.74 6.98 -12.66
N LEU A 138 1.15 6.68 -11.48
CA LEU A 138 0.42 5.42 -11.22
C LEU A 138 -0.53 5.04 -12.37
N TRP A 139 -1.30 6.01 -12.86
CA TRP A 139 -2.27 5.82 -13.95
C TRP A 139 -2.00 6.64 -15.22
N GLU A 140 -0.83 7.26 -15.33
CA GLU A 140 -0.44 7.94 -16.57
C GLU A 140 -0.10 6.91 -17.65
N LYS A 141 -0.55 7.15 -18.89
CA LYS A 141 -0.35 6.25 -20.03
C LYS A 141 1.05 6.40 -20.61
#